data_AF-A0A7V5QAK7-F1
#
_entry.id   AF-A0A7V5QAK7-F1
#
_cell.length_a   1.000
_cell.length_b   1.000
_cell.length_c   1.000
_cell.angle_alpha   90.00
_cell.angle_beta   90.00
_cell.angle_gamma   90.00
#
_symmetry.space_group_name_H-M   'P 1'
#
loop_
_entity.id
_entity.type
_entity.pdbx_description
1 polymer ?
#
loop_
_entity_poly.entity_id
_entity_poly.type
_entity_poly.pdbx_seq_one_letter_code
_entity_poly.pdbx_strand_id
1 'polypeptide(L)'
;YCPYTNVTERAYPPVLITAGLTDPRVTYWEPAKWAAKLREHQMADAPILLKTNMDAGHQGEPGRYDALKETAFEYAFALKLAGLS
;
A
#
# COMPACT_ATOMS: atom_id res chain seq x y z
N TYR A 1 -10.43 14.14 -9.89
CA TYR A 1 -11.15 12.96 -9.38
C TYR A 1 -10.60 12.60 -7.99
N CYS A 2 -11.34 11.91 -7.13
CA CYS A 2 -10.86 11.50 -5.79
C CYS A 2 -10.92 9.97 -5.66
N PRO A 3 -9.78 9.27 -5.46
CA PRO A 3 -9.76 7.82 -5.32
C PRO A 3 -10.66 7.30 -4.20
N TYR A 4 -10.71 7.99 -3.05
CA TYR A 4 -11.51 7.56 -1.90
C TYR A 4 -13.02 7.60 -2.15
N THR A 5 -13.52 8.65 -2.82
CA THR A 5 -14.96 8.77 -3.12
C THR A 5 -15.38 7.86 -4.26
N ASN A 6 -14.44 7.45 -5.13
CA ASN A 6 -14.69 6.58 -6.26
C ASN A 6 -14.62 5.07 -5.92
N VAL A 7 -14.44 4.72 -4.64
CA VAL A 7 -14.56 3.32 -4.20
C VAL A 7 -16.03 2.90 -4.17
N THR A 8 -16.35 1.83 -4.89
CA THR A 8 -17.67 1.21 -5.02
C THR A 8 -17.51 -0.30 -4.95
N GLU A 9 -18.60 -1.05 -4.81
CA GLU A 9 -18.54 -2.52 -4.86
C GLU A 9 -17.96 -2.99 -6.20
N ARG A 10 -16.82 -3.67 -6.16
CA ARG A 10 -16.15 -4.20 -7.35
C ARG A 10 -15.12 -5.27 -6.99
N ALA A 11 -14.84 -6.15 -7.95
CA ALA A 11 -13.65 -6.99 -7.94
C ALA A 11 -12.39 -6.13 -8.17
N TYR A 12 -11.80 -5.63 -7.08
CA TYR A 12 -10.52 -4.90 -7.13
C TYR A 12 -9.36 -5.87 -7.39
N PRO A 13 -8.32 -5.46 -8.15
CA PRO A 13 -7.12 -6.27 -8.31
C PRO A 13 -6.36 -6.38 -6.97
N PRO A 14 -5.35 -7.25 -6.88
CA PRO A 14 -4.39 -7.19 -5.77
C PRO A 14 -3.80 -5.79 -5.62
N VAL A 15 -3.76 -5.26 -4.40
CA VAL A 15 -3.24 -3.91 -4.11
C VAL A 15 -2.24 -3.97 -2.96
N LEU A 16 -1.08 -3.34 -3.15
CA LEU A 16 -0.16 -2.99 -2.06
C LEU A 16 -0.14 -1.48 -1.90
N ILE A 17 -0.55 -1.00 -0.73
CA ILE A 17 -0.57 0.41 -0.35
C ILE A 17 0.60 0.64 0.62
N THR A 18 1.46 1.62 0.31
CA THR A 18 2.60 1.99 1.16
C THR A 18 2.39 3.39 1.76
N ALA A 19 2.88 3.60 2.98
CA ALA A 19 2.78 4.88 3.67
C ALA A 19 3.93 5.05 4.68
N GLY A 20 4.29 6.29 5.01
CA GLY A 20 5.19 6.61 6.12
C GLY A 20 4.40 7.19 7.29
N LEU A 21 4.64 6.71 8.52
CA LEU A 21 3.95 7.18 9.72
C LEU A 21 4.16 8.68 9.97
N THR A 22 5.39 9.15 9.74
CA THR A 22 5.81 10.53 10.03
C THR A 22 5.84 11.42 8.79
N ASP A 23 5.16 11.04 7.71
CA ASP A 23 5.14 11.82 6.47
C ASP A 23 4.45 13.18 6.69
N PRO A 24 5.19 14.30 6.59
CA PRO A 24 4.63 15.63 6.82
C PRO A 24 3.88 16.19 5.60
N ARG A 25 3.95 15.52 4.44
CA ARG A 25 3.33 15.93 3.18
C ARG A 25 2.03 15.19 2.93
N VAL A 26 2.03 13.87 3.13
CA VAL A 26 0.88 13.01 2.89
C VAL A 26 0.69 12.11 4.10
N THR A 27 -0.29 12.45 4.92
CA THR A 27 -0.47 11.83 6.23
C THR A 27 -0.94 10.37 6.11
N TYR A 28 -0.35 9.45 6.88
CA TYR A 28 -0.59 8.00 6.78
C TYR A 28 -2.05 7.57 6.90
N TRP A 29 -2.92 8.37 7.54
CA TRP A 29 -4.34 8.02 7.68
C TRP A 29 -5.10 8.13 6.36
N GLU A 30 -4.61 8.87 5.37
CA GLU A 30 -5.22 8.92 4.04
C GLU A 30 -5.17 7.54 3.35
N PRO A 31 -3.98 6.92 3.14
CA PRO A 31 -3.91 5.56 2.61
C PRO A 31 -4.57 4.52 3.54
N ALA A 32 -4.56 4.72 4.87
CA ALA A 32 -5.24 3.81 5.79
C ALA A 32 -6.76 3.80 5.62
N LYS A 33 -7.39 4.98 5.52
CA LYS A 33 -8.84 5.11 5.22
C LYS A 33 -9.18 4.46 3.88
N TRP A 34 -8.35 4.68 2.87
CA TRP A 34 -8.57 4.09 1.55
C TRP A 34 -8.44 2.57 1.56
N ALA A 35 -7.44 2.01 2.24
CA ALA A 35 -7.27 0.57 2.41
C ALA A 35 -8.49 -0.07 3.10
N ALA A 36 -9.01 0.56 4.17
CA ALA A 36 -10.19 0.08 4.87
C ALA A 36 -11.42 0.06 3.95
N LYS A 37 -11.68 1.17 3.24
CA LYS A 37 -12.82 1.27 2.33
C LYS A 37 -12.73 0.29 1.16
N LEU A 38 -11.54 0.10 0.59
CA LEU A 38 -11.31 -0.89 -0.46
C LEU A 38 -11.62 -2.32 0.01
N ARG A 39 -11.17 -2.69 1.22
CA ARG A 39 -11.44 -4.02 1.79
C ARG A 39 -12.93 -4.26 2.03
N GLU A 40 -13.65 -3.23 2.47
CA GLU A 40 -15.10 -3.28 2.68
C GLU A 40 -15.88 -3.47 1.38
N HIS A 41 -15.41 -2.89 0.26
CA HIS A 41 -16.11 -2.91 -1.03
C HIS A 41 -15.54 -3.94 -2.02
N GLN A 42 -14.60 -4.79 -1.57
CA GLN A 42 -13.97 -5.81 -2.40
C GLN A 42 -14.90 -7.00 -2.62
N MET A 43 -15.09 -7.38 -3.88
CA MET A 43 -15.92 -8.52 -4.30
C MET A 43 -15.11 -9.73 -4.82
N ALA A 44 -13.78 -9.60 -4.91
CA ALA A 44 -12.86 -10.67 -5.31
C ALA A 44 -12.02 -11.18 -4.14
N ASP A 45 -11.53 -12.42 -4.25
CA ASP A 45 -10.52 -12.97 -3.35
C ASP A 45 -9.11 -12.51 -3.78
N ALA A 46 -8.87 -11.20 -3.69
CA ALA A 46 -7.59 -10.58 -4.04
C ALA A 46 -7.04 -9.78 -2.84
N PRO A 47 -5.73 -9.87 -2.55
CA PRO A 47 -5.16 -9.25 -1.37
C PRO A 47 -5.13 -7.72 -1.49
N ILE A 48 -5.64 -7.02 -0.47
CA ILE A 48 -5.50 -5.57 -0.30
C ILE A 48 -4.67 -5.32 0.96
N LEU A 49 -3.40 -5.02 0.76
CA LEU A 49 -2.41 -4.87 1.83
C LEU A 49 -2.07 -3.40 2.05
N LEU A 50 -1.84 -3.05 3.32
CA LEU A 50 -1.33 -1.75 3.74
C LEU A 50 -0.05 -1.99 4.52
N LYS A 51 1.06 -1.41 4.04
CA LYS A 51 2.35 -1.38 4.73
C LYS A 51 2.67 0.05 5.12
N THR A 52 2.53 0.35 6.39
CA THR A 52 3.00 1.62 6.96
C THR A 52 4.41 1.40 7.49
N ASN A 53 5.39 2.14 6.96
CA ASN A 53 6.69 2.24 7.55
C ASN A 53 6.58 3.13 8.81
N MET A 54 6.91 2.57 9.97
CA MET A 54 6.73 3.21 11.27
C MET A 54 7.83 4.23 11.60
N ASP A 55 8.97 4.17 10.91
CA ASP A 55 10.17 4.98 11.16
C ASP A 55 10.43 6.00 10.04
N ALA A 56 9.63 5.98 8.97
CA ALA A 56 9.80 6.83 7.79
C ALA A 56 8.78 7.96 7.67
N GLY A 57 9.21 9.03 6.98
CA GLY A 57 8.36 10.06 6.40
C GLY A 57 8.09 9.82 4.90
N HIS A 58 7.99 10.89 4.11
CA HIS A 58 7.55 10.82 2.71
C HIS A 58 8.44 10.00 1.76
N GLN A 59 9.75 9.99 1.99
CA GLN A 59 10.72 9.36 1.07
C GLN A 59 11.18 7.98 1.55
N GLY A 60 10.52 7.40 2.54
CA GLY A 60 11.00 6.19 3.20
C GLY A 60 12.10 6.48 4.22
N GLU A 61 12.71 5.41 4.76
CA GLU A 61 13.85 5.50 5.67
C GLU A 61 15.12 5.94 4.90
N PRO A 62 15.95 6.84 5.48
CA PRO A 62 17.17 7.34 4.82
C PRO A 62 18.33 6.34 4.81
N GLY A 63 18.18 5.19 5.47
CA GLY A 63 19.24 4.20 5.58
C GLY A 63 19.54 3.52 4.24
N ARG A 64 20.84 3.33 3.95
CA ARG A 64 21.34 2.75 2.69
C ARG A 64 20.66 1.42 2.33
N TYR A 65 20.34 0.59 3.33
CA TYR A 65 19.75 -0.72 3.12
C TYR A 65 18.22 -0.71 3.22
N ASP A 66 17.61 0.32 3.80
CA ASP A 66 16.17 0.32 4.06
C ASP A 66 15.38 0.59 2.79
N ALA A 67 15.88 1.48 1.92
CA ALA A 67 15.35 1.63 0.56
C ALA A 67 15.37 0.30 -0.23
N LEU A 68 16.44 -0.50 -0.07
CA LEU A 68 16.53 -1.81 -0.73
C LEU A 68 15.52 -2.82 -0.15
N LYS A 69 15.25 -2.78 1.15
CA LYS A 69 14.21 -3.63 1.78
C LYS A 69 12.81 -3.25 1.31
N GLU A 70 12.51 -1.96 1.22
CA GLU A 70 11.24 -1.46 0.68
C GLU A 70 11.04 -1.94 -0.76
N THR A 71 12.04 -1.72 -1.62
CA THR A 71 12.03 -2.23 -2.99
C THR A 71 11.87 -3.75 -3.04
N ALA A 72 12.65 -4.49 -2.25
CA ALA A 72 12.56 -5.95 -2.22
C ALA A 72 11.15 -6.44 -1.83
N PHE A 73 10.48 -5.75 -0.90
CA PHE A 73 9.12 -6.08 -0.49
C PHE A 73 8.10 -5.84 -1.62
N GLU A 74 8.19 -4.70 -2.29
CA GLU A 74 7.33 -4.37 -3.45
C GLU A 74 7.49 -5.39 -4.58
N TYR A 75 8.73 -5.75 -4.91
CA TYR A 75 9.02 -6.78 -5.91
C TYR A 75 8.56 -8.17 -5.46
N ALA A 76 8.74 -8.54 -4.19
CA ALA A 76 8.26 -9.81 -3.67
C ALA A 76 6.72 -9.93 -3.80
N PHE A 77 6.00 -8.84 -3.51
CA PHE A 77 4.55 -8.79 -3.73
C PHE A 77 4.20 -8.97 -5.21
N ALA A 78 4.85 -8.24 -6.12
CA ALA A 78 4.60 -8.34 -7.55
C ALA A 78 4.92 -9.73 -8.12
N LEU A 79 6.07 -10.30 -7.76
CA LEU A 79 6.50 -11.63 -8.21
C LEU A 79 5.57 -12.72 -7.69
N LYS A 80 5.11 -12.63 -6.44
CA LYS A 80 4.12 -13.55 -5.88
C LYS A 80 2.82 -13.55 -6.65
N LEU A 81 2.33 -12.37 -7.06
CA LEU A 81 1.13 -12.26 -7.88
C LEU A 81 1.33 -12.73 -9.32
N ALA A 82 2.54 -12.64 -9.84
CA ALA A 82 2.90 -13.16 -11.16
C ALA A 82 3.15 -14.67 -11.18
N GLY A 83 3.10 -15.35 -10.02
CA GLY A 83 3.41 -16.79 -9.90
C GLY A 83 4.90 -17.12 -10.09
N LEU A 84 5.78 -16.16 -9.79
CA LEU A 84 7.22 -16.26 -9.99
C LEU A 84 8.01 -16.43 -8.67
N SER A 85 7.33 -16.73 -7.56
CA SER A 85 7.91 -16.95 -6.23
C SER A 85 7.33 -18.16 -5.54
#